data_AF-A0A944I1W1-F1
#
_entry.id   AF-A0A944I1W1-F1
#
_cell.length_a   1.000
_cell.length_b   1.000
_cell.length_c   1.000
_cell.angle_alpha   90.00
_cell.angle_beta   90.00
_cell.angle_gamma   90.00
#
_symmetry.space_group_name_H-M   'P 1'
#
loop_
_entity.id
_entity.type
_entity.pdbx_description
1 polymer ?
#
loop_
_entity_poly.entity_id
_entity_poly.type
_entity_poly.pdbx_seq_one_letter_code
_entity_poly.pdbx_strand_id
1 'polypeptide(L)'
;MDDWDGWDDPAELRIRLDVALEQIAELTEENRRLRERLGMPAPDTVPEAVERPAPPTLPEMPYSSGLPYADAASAPQAKVALFRALFVGRADVYANWWVSAKNGRTGWSPAEENPWDKAKSDAERVFFPLTDQVIFRHLSRPEPGQRELHVALYPMFPDDTTQLLACDFDDKDWQGDAAAYVAACTEAGVPTLAEVSRSGAGAHVWIFFTAAVPASLARALGMALLRRAIDARDGMSLASYDRLFPAQDFLPTHSKGGARFGNLIALPLGSPAPRAPHSSATLPPGRRTRTSSLTCRTPNV
;
A
#
# COMPACT_ATOMS: atom_id res chain seq x y z
N MET A 1 -1.34 -23.02 -38.06
CA MET A 1 -2.48 -22.50 -38.82
C MET A 1 -3.67 -22.74 -37.92
N ASP A 2 -3.99 -21.74 -37.10
CA ASP A 2 -5.21 -21.67 -36.30
C ASP A 2 -5.63 -20.19 -36.29
N ASP A 3 -6.90 -19.97 -36.60
CA ASP A 3 -7.52 -18.70 -37.01
C ASP A 3 -7.41 -17.60 -35.95
N TRP A 4 -6.72 -16.52 -36.30
CA TRP A 4 -6.75 -15.25 -35.56
C TRP A 4 -7.23 -14.07 -36.45
N ASP A 5 -7.86 -14.34 -37.59
CA ASP A 5 -8.34 -13.33 -38.55
C ASP A 5 -9.85 -12.99 -38.41
N GLY A 6 -10.46 -13.26 -37.25
CA GLY A 6 -11.90 -13.06 -37.02
C GLY A 6 -12.27 -11.88 -36.11
N TRP A 7 -11.35 -11.00 -35.72
CA TRP A 7 -11.60 -9.98 -34.68
C TRP A 7 -11.55 -8.53 -35.17
N ASP A 8 -11.63 -8.30 -36.49
CA ASP A 8 -11.62 -6.96 -37.09
C ASP A 8 -12.78 -6.73 -38.07
N ASP A 9 -13.93 -7.42 -37.92
CA ASP A 9 -15.16 -7.05 -38.64
C ASP A 9 -16.01 -6.06 -37.80
N PRO A 10 -16.13 -4.78 -38.22
CA PRO A 10 -16.96 -3.79 -37.54
C PRO A 10 -18.44 -4.18 -37.44
N ALA A 11 -18.94 -5.05 -38.32
CA ALA A 11 -20.30 -5.57 -38.25
C ALA A 11 -20.47 -6.57 -37.10
N GLU A 12 -19.51 -7.46 -36.89
CA GLU A 12 -19.53 -8.43 -35.80
C GLU A 12 -19.38 -7.75 -34.43
N LEU A 13 -18.52 -6.73 -34.34
CA LEU A 13 -18.38 -5.91 -33.13
C LEU A 13 -19.67 -5.18 -32.77
N ARG A 14 -20.43 -4.69 -33.76
CA ARG A 14 -21.74 -4.08 -33.54
C ARG A 14 -22.76 -5.08 -33.02
N ILE A 15 -22.82 -6.28 -33.60
CA ILE A 15 -23.71 -7.34 -33.12
C ILE A 15 -23.36 -7.74 -31.68
N ARG A 16 -22.08 -7.88 -31.35
CA ARG A 16 -21.65 -8.17 -29.97
C ARG A 16 -21.96 -7.03 -29.00
N LEU A 17 -21.83 -5.77 -29.44
CA LEU A 17 -22.22 -4.61 -28.64
C LEU A 17 -23.72 -4.60 -28.37
N ASP A 18 -24.55 -4.86 -29.38
CA ASP A 18 -26.00 -4.90 -29.24
C ASP A 18 -26.42 -6.01 -28.25
N VAL A 19 -25.84 -7.20 -28.37
CA VAL A 19 -26.07 -8.31 -27.41
C VAL A 19 -25.62 -7.92 -26.00
N ALA A 20 -24.46 -7.28 -25.85
CA ALA A 20 -23.98 -6.85 -24.55
C ALA A 20 -24.88 -5.77 -23.92
N LEU A 21 -25.40 -4.83 -24.72
CA LEU A 21 -26.32 -3.79 -24.26
C LEU A 21 -27.67 -4.40 -23.84
N GLU A 22 -28.18 -5.39 -24.57
CA GLU A 22 -29.39 -6.13 -24.20
C GLU A 22 -29.20 -6.88 -22.86
N GLN A 23 -28.06 -7.56 -22.70
CA GLN A 23 -27.71 -8.24 -21.46
C GLN A 23 -27.59 -7.27 -20.27
N ILE A 24 -27.02 -6.08 -20.48
CA ILE A 24 -26.94 -5.03 -19.46
C ILE A 24 -28.35 -4.56 -19.06
N ALA A 25 -29.27 -4.40 -20.03
CA ALA A 25 -30.64 -3.99 -19.76
C ALA A 25 -31.39 -5.04 -18.91
N GLU A 26 -31.24 -6.32 -19.24
CA GLU A 26 -31.84 -7.42 -18.46
C GLU A 26 -31.28 -7.49 -17.04
N LEU A 27 -29.96 -7.45 -16.88
CA LEU A 27 -29.30 -7.49 -15.57
C LEU A 27 -29.66 -6.27 -14.72
N THR A 28 -29.89 -5.12 -15.33
CA THR A 28 -30.30 -3.90 -14.63
C THR A 28 -31.72 -4.04 -14.08
N GLU A 29 -32.64 -4.59 -14.88
CA GLU A 29 -34.01 -4.87 -14.46
C GLU A 29 -34.09 -5.97 -13.39
N GLU A 30 -33.27 -7.02 -13.50
CA GLU A 30 -33.18 -8.06 -12.47
C GLU A 30 -32.65 -7.51 -11.15
N ASN A 31 -31.59 -6.69 -11.20
CA ASN A 31 -31.06 -6.00 -10.01
C ASN A 31 -32.11 -5.09 -9.37
N ARG A 32 -32.93 -4.40 -10.16
CA ARG A 32 -34.03 -3.58 -9.65
C ARG A 32 -35.03 -4.43 -8.86
N ARG A 33 -35.47 -5.56 -9.42
CA ARG A 33 -36.42 -6.48 -8.76
C ARG A 33 -35.84 -7.10 -7.49
N LEU A 34 -34.57 -7.50 -7.51
CA LEU A 34 -33.90 -8.07 -6.34
C LEU A 34 -33.77 -7.03 -5.22
N ARG A 35 -33.43 -5.79 -5.55
CA ARG A 35 -33.36 -4.68 -4.59
C ARG A 35 -34.72 -4.37 -3.97
N GLU A 36 -35.80 -4.37 -4.76
CA GLU A 36 -37.17 -4.21 -4.24
C GLU A 36 -37.54 -5.33 -3.26
N ARG A 37 -37.23 -6.59 -3.59
CA ARG A 37 -37.44 -7.73 -2.68
C ARG A 37 -36.66 -7.61 -1.37
N LEU A 38 -35.49 -6.97 -1.41
CA LEU A 38 -34.60 -6.78 -0.27
C LEU A 38 -34.83 -5.46 0.48
N GLY A 39 -35.77 -4.62 0.05
CA GLY A 39 -36.03 -3.30 0.64
C GLY A 39 -34.86 -2.31 0.48
N MET A 40 -34.03 -2.49 -0.55
CA MET A 40 -32.91 -1.60 -0.87
C MET A 40 -33.35 -0.46 -1.81
N PRO A 41 -32.82 0.76 -1.64
CA PRO A 41 -33.15 1.89 -2.51
C PRO A 41 -32.63 1.68 -3.94
N ALA A 42 -33.29 2.34 -4.91
CA ALA A 42 -32.93 2.32 -6.32
C ALA A 42 -31.56 2.99 -6.56
N PRO A 43 -30.78 2.55 -7.56
CA PRO A 43 -29.45 3.10 -7.83
C PRO A 43 -29.47 4.60 -8.20
N ASP A 44 -30.59 5.11 -8.74
CA ASP A 44 -30.70 6.49 -9.25
C ASP A 44 -31.33 7.49 -8.27
N THR A 45 -31.69 7.07 -7.06
CA THR A 45 -32.02 8.02 -5.99
C THR A 45 -30.72 8.54 -5.38
N VAL A 46 -30.10 9.51 -6.04
CA VAL A 46 -29.12 10.39 -5.40
C VAL A 46 -29.90 11.17 -4.35
N PRO A 47 -29.62 11.05 -3.05
CA PRO A 47 -30.23 11.96 -2.08
C PRO A 47 -29.84 13.39 -2.47
N GLU A 48 -30.85 14.24 -2.57
CA GLU A 48 -30.73 15.69 -2.68
C GLU A 48 -29.61 16.18 -1.77
N ALA A 49 -28.72 17.01 -2.34
CA ALA A 49 -27.44 17.39 -1.78
C ALA A 49 -27.47 17.56 -0.26
N VAL A 50 -26.89 16.59 0.46
CA VAL A 50 -26.49 16.80 1.85
C VAL A 50 -25.44 17.89 1.78
N GLU A 51 -25.84 19.10 2.17
CA GLU A 51 -24.97 20.25 2.36
C GLU A 51 -23.72 19.75 3.08
N ARG A 52 -22.59 19.71 2.36
CA ARG A 52 -21.33 19.22 2.91
C ARG A 52 -21.10 20.01 4.19
N PRO A 53 -21.12 19.37 5.38
CA PRO A 53 -20.71 20.08 6.58
C PRO A 53 -19.31 20.63 6.30
N ALA A 54 -19.08 21.88 6.69
CA ALA A 54 -17.75 22.48 6.62
C ALA A 54 -16.74 21.46 7.17
N PRO A 55 -15.56 21.31 6.53
CA PRO A 55 -14.56 20.36 7.01
C PRO A 55 -14.41 20.61 8.51
N PRO A 56 -14.54 19.57 9.37
CA PRO A 56 -14.38 19.76 10.80
C PRO A 56 -13.03 20.45 10.98
N THR A 57 -13.05 21.64 11.60
CA THR A 57 -11.83 22.30 12.02
C THR A 57 -11.13 21.29 12.92
N LEU A 58 -10.06 20.68 12.41
CA LEU A 58 -9.29 19.72 13.17
C LEU A 58 -8.92 20.43 14.47
N PRO A 59 -9.38 19.96 15.65
CA PRO A 59 -8.84 20.50 16.88
C PRO A 59 -7.32 20.38 16.78
N GLU A 60 -6.58 21.44 17.13
CA GLU A 60 -5.13 21.36 17.27
C GLU A 60 -4.85 20.15 18.16
N MET A 61 -4.40 19.05 17.55
CA MET A 61 -4.29 17.76 18.23
C MET A 61 -3.25 17.90 19.34
N PRO A 62 -3.62 17.83 20.64
CA PRO A 62 -2.65 17.82 21.72
C PRO A 62 -2.05 16.42 21.92
N TYR A 63 -2.14 15.55 20.91
CA TYR A 63 -1.57 14.23 20.94
C TYR A 63 -0.11 14.35 20.53
N SER A 64 0.79 14.35 21.53
CA SER A 64 2.08 13.69 21.32
C SER A 64 1.74 12.33 20.73
N SER A 65 2.14 12.07 19.49
CA SER A 65 1.78 10.86 18.75
C SER A 65 2.28 9.57 19.41
N GLY A 66 2.98 9.66 20.55
CA GLY A 66 3.64 8.54 21.22
C GLY A 66 4.79 7.95 20.39
N LEU A 67 5.00 8.45 19.17
CA LEU A 67 6.02 7.95 18.27
C LEU A 67 7.40 8.44 18.71
N PRO A 68 8.44 7.59 18.62
CA PRO A 68 9.81 8.02 18.80
C PRO A 68 10.16 9.12 17.80
N TYR A 69 10.86 10.16 18.22
CA TYR A 69 11.39 11.16 17.29
C TYR A 69 12.74 10.71 16.73
N ALA A 70 12.94 10.89 15.42
CA ALA A 70 14.24 10.79 14.80
C ALA A 70 14.33 11.74 13.59
N ASP A 71 15.52 12.31 13.39
CA ASP A 71 15.88 13.16 12.26
C ASP A 71 17.20 12.72 11.63
N ALA A 72 17.74 13.50 10.69
CA ALA A 72 19.00 13.20 10.02
C ALA A 72 20.19 13.12 10.99
N ALA A 73 20.20 13.93 12.06
CA ALA A 73 21.26 13.99 13.05
C ALA A 73 21.13 12.94 14.15
N SER A 74 19.97 12.31 14.27
CA SER A 74 19.68 11.31 15.28
C SER A 74 20.56 10.05 15.13
N ALA A 75 20.85 9.45 16.28
CA ALA A 75 21.59 8.18 16.35
C ALA A 75 20.81 7.06 15.61
N PRO A 76 21.51 6.05 15.06
CA PRO A 76 20.85 4.96 14.34
C PRO A 76 19.76 4.25 15.14
N GLN A 77 19.93 4.11 16.46
CA GLN A 77 18.96 3.49 17.35
C GLN A 77 17.63 4.24 17.38
N ALA A 78 17.66 5.59 17.39
CA ALA A 78 16.44 6.40 17.34
C ALA A 78 15.73 6.27 15.99
N LYS A 79 16.49 6.21 14.89
CA LYS A 79 15.95 5.97 13.53
C LYS A 79 15.30 4.60 13.42
N VAL A 80 15.94 3.56 13.96
CA VAL A 80 15.38 2.19 14.02
C VAL A 80 14.11 2.16 14.88
N ALA A 81 14.10 2.85 16.03
CA ALA A 81 12.92 2.92 16.89
C ALA A 81 11.73 3.57 16.19
N LEU A 82 11.93 4.73 15.54
CA LEU A 82 10.89 5.38 14.74
C LEU A 82 10.42 4.48 13.59
N PHE A 83 11.35 3.86 12.86
CA PHE A 83 11.01 2.97 11.75
C PHE A 83 10.14 1.81 12.21
N ARG A 84 10.49 1.15 13.33
CA ARG A 84 9.71 0.05 13.89
C ARG A 84 8.36 0.47 14.45
N ALA A 85 8.25 1.71 14.93
CA ALA A 85 6.98 2.26 15.40
C ALA A 85 6.01 2.59 14.26
N LEU A 86 6.52 2.84 13.05
CA LEU A 86 5.71 3.06 11.85
C LEU A 86 5.39 1.73 11.14
N PHE A 87 6.40 0.96 10.79
CA PHE A 87 6.24 -0.27 10.00
C PHE A 87 6.00 -1.48 10.89
N VAL A 88 4.86 -1.46 11.59
CA VAL A 88 4.46 -2.51 12.52
C VAL A 88 3.78 -3.67 11.78
N GLY A 89 4.28 -4.88 12.01
CA GLY A 89 3.68 -6.13 11.56
C GLY A 89 4.21 -7.27 12.43
N ARG A 90 4.28 -8.49 11.89
CA ARG A 90 4.80 -9.65 12.62
C ARG A 90 6.22 -9.44 13.11
N ALA A 91 6.44 -9.66 14.41
CA ALA A 91 7.75 -9.59 15.04
C ALA A 91 8.46 -10.95 15.07
N ASP A 92 7.71 -12.04 14.98
CA ASP A 92 8.20 -13.42 15.06
C ASP A 92 8.83 -13.92 13.75
N VAL A 93 8.55 -13.25 12.63
CA VAL A 93 9.10 -13.61 11.32
C VAL A 93 9.20 -12.39 10.41
N TYR A 94 10.27 -12.34 9.62
CA TYR A 94 10.40 -11.44 8.46
C TYR A 94 10.68 -12.24 7.20
N ALA A 95 10.64 -11.60 6.03
CA ALA A 95 11.05 -12.21 4.77
C ALA A 95 12.33 -11.59 4.22
N ASN A 96 13.19 -12.40 3.64
CA ASN A 96 14.40 -11.97 2.94
C ASN A 96 14.22 -12.08 1.42
N TRP A 97 14.91 -11.20 0.70
CA TRP A 97 15.03 -11.31 -0.75
C TRP A 97 16.17 -12.26 -1.10
N TRP A 98 15.94 -13.16 -2.06
CA TRP A 98 16.93 -14.10 -2.56
C TRP A 98 17.08 -14.00 -4.08
N VAL A 99 18.27 -14.40 -4.55
CA VAL A 99 18.59 -14.58 -5.96
C VAL A 99 19.11 -15.99 -6.15
N SER A 100 18.48 -16.74 -7.04
CA SER A 100 18.90 -18.07 -7.42
C SER A 100 20.22 -17.99 -8.19
N ALA A 101 21.26 -18.60 -7.64
CA ALA A 101 22.57 -18.70 -8.30
C ALA A 101 22.50 -19.50 -9.63
N LYS A 102 21.47 -20.32 -9.83
CA LYS A 102 21.36 -21.21 -11.01
C LYS A 102 20.77 -20.52 -12.24
N ASN A 103 19.76 -19.66 -12.04
CA ASN A 103 18.96 -19.11 -13.14
C ASN A 103 18.65 -17.61 -12.97
N GLY A 104 19.25 -16.95 -11.98
CA GLY A 104 19.06 -15.52 -11.74
C GLY A 104 17.65 -15.13 -11.28
N ARG A 105 16.73 -16.08 -11.09
CA ARG A 105 15.39 -15.79 -10.57
C ARG A 105 15.52 -15.17 -9.19
N THR A 106 14.63 -14.23 -8.91
CA THR A 106 14.59 -13.56 -7.61
C THR A 106 13.26 -13.85 -6.93
N GLY A 107 13.22 -13.67 -5.62
CA GLY A 107 11.98 -13.86 -4.87
C GLY A 107 12.12 -13.49 -3.42
N TRP A 108 11.02 -13.64 -2.70
CA TRP A 108 10.94 -13.46 -1.26
C TRP A 108 10.64 -14.79 -0.58
N SER A 109 11.24 -15.03 0.57
CA SER A 109 10.93 -16.16 1.44
C SER A 109 11.00 -15.75 2.90
N PRO A 110 10.25 -16.42 3.80
CA PRO A 110 10.47 -16.27 5.23
C PRO A 110 11.94 -16.47 5.56
N ALA A 111 12.49 -15.63 6.42
CA ALA A 111 13.81 -15.82 6.98
C ALA A 111 13.76 -16.97 7.98
N GLU A 112 14.48 -18.04 7.68
CA GLU A 112 14.47 -19.26 8.48
C GLU A 112 15.81 -20.00 8.42
N GLU A 113 15.97 -20.94 9.33
CA GLU A 113 17.10 -21.86 9.34
C GLU A 113 16.96 -22.93 8.25
N ASN A 114 17.94 -22.99 7.34
CA ASN A 114 18.03 -23.93 6.22
C ASN A 114 16.79 -23.91 5.28
N PRO A 115 16.50 -22.77 4.62
CA PRO A 115 15.28 -22.58 3.81
C PRO A 115 15.17 -23.50 2.57
N TRP A 116 16.27 -24.13 2.18
CA TRP A 116 16.34 -24.98 0.99
C TRP A 116 16.21 -26.47 1.29
N ASP A 117 16.07 -26.83 2.57
CA ASP A 117 15.83 -28.22 2.98
C ASP A 117 14.38 -28.61 2.72
N LYS A 118 14.18 -29.49 1.74
CA LYS A 118 12.86 -29.98 1.33
C LYS A 118 12.31 -31.10 2.22
N ALA A 119 13.14 -31.69 3.08
CA ALA A 119 12.72 -32.77 3.99
C ALA A 119 12.12 -32.23 5.29
N LYS A 120 12.39 -30.96 5.62
CA LYS A 120 11.94 -30.31 6.85
C LYS A 120 10.42 -30.17 6.89
N SER A 121 9.79 -30.72 7.92
CA SER A 121 8.37 -30.55 8.19
C SER A 121 8.07 -29.15 8.73
N ASP A 122 6.82 -28.70 8.69
CA ASP A 122 6.44 -27.36 9.16
C ASP A 122 6.76 -27.12 10.65
N ALA A 123 6.72 -28.17 11.47
CA ALA A 123 7.02 -28.12 12.90
C ALA A 123 8.52 -27.92 13.20
N GLU A 124 9.39 -28.29 12.26
CA GLU A 124 10.85 -28.17 12.38
C GLU A 124 11.38 -26.84 11.81
N ARG A 125 10.48 -26.01 11.26
CA ARG A 125 10.84 -24.70 10.71
C ARG A 125 11.06 -23.70 11.83
N VAL A 126 12.28 -23.21 11.90
CA VAL A 126 12.70 -22.15 12.83
C VAL A 126 12.82 -20.85 12.05
N PHE A 127 11.89 -19.94 12.29
CA PHE A 127 11.86 -18.63 11.66
C PHE A 127 12.61 -17.60 12.50
N PHE A 128 13.23 -16.63 11.83
CA PHE A 128 14.00 -15.59 12.49
C PHE A 128 13.14 -14.35 12.77
N PRO A 129 13.20 -13.79 14.00
CA PRO A 129 12.40 -12.64 14.37
C PRO A 129 12.90 -11.36 13.69
N LEU A 130 11.99 -10.41 13.50
CA LEU A 130 12.31 -9.08 13.00
C LEU A 130 12.89 -8.23 14.14
N THR A 131 14.22 -8.25 14.29
CA THR A 131 14.94 -7.52 15.36
C THR A 131 15.40 -6.13 14.93
N ASP A 132 15.78 -5.29 15.89
CA ASP A 132 16.41 -3.99 15.65
C ASP A 132 17.68 -4.12 14.78
N GLN A 133 18.46 -5.18 14.99
CA GLN A 133 19.65 -5.45 14.19
C GLN A 133 19.30 -5.76 12.72
N VAL A 134 18.21 -6.48 12.48
CA VAL A 134 17.72 -6.77 11.12
C VAL A 134 17.28 -5.48 10.42
N ILE A 135 16.52 -4.63 11.12
CA ILE A 135 16.09 -3.32 10.60
C ILE A 135 17.29 -2.41 10.36
N PHE A 136 18.23 -2.33 11.30
CA PHE A 136 19.45 -1.55 11.15
C PHE A 136 20.23 -1.97 9.90
N ARG A 137 20.38 -3.27 9.65
CA ARG A 137 21.05 -3.79 8.45
C ARG A 137 20.28 -3.53 7.16
N HIS A 138 18.95 -3.54 7.18
CA HIS A 138 18.10 -3.17 6.04
C HIS A 138 18.27 -1.70 5.65
N LEU A 139 18.36 -0.82 6.64
CA LEU A 139 18.51 0.63 6.44
C LEU A 139 19.96 1.07 6.18
N SER A 140 20.93 0.19 6.44
CA SER A 140 22.35 0.49 6.29
C SER A 140 22.85 0.05 4.93
N ARG A 141 23.85 0.78 4.42
CA ARG A 141 24.61 0.28 3.28
C ARG A 141 25.41 -0.95 3.71
N PRO A 142 25.48 -2.00 2.88
CA PRO A 142 26.30 -3.15 3.20
C PRO A 142 27.78 -2.75 3.27
N GLU A 143 28.48 -3.29 4.27
CA GLU A 143 29.93 -3.20 4.35
C GLU A 143 30.59 -3.88 3.14
N PRO A 144 31.80 -3.46 2.72
CA PRO A 144 32.53 -4.13 1.65
C PRO A 144 32.63 -5.64 1.87
N GLY A 145 32.16 -6.42 0.90
CA GLY A 145 32.17 -7.89 0.97
C GLY A 145 30.94 -8.51 1.64
N GLN A 146 30.03 -7.72 2.23
CA GLN A 146 28.74 -8.21 2.68
C GLN A 146 27.68 -8.06 1.59
N ARG A 147 26.77 -9.04 1.53
CA ARG A 147 25.57 -8.92 0.70
C ARG A 147 24.59 -7.96 1.34
N GLU A 148 23.94 -7.17 0.49
CA GLU A 148 22.82 -6.34 0.91
C GLU A 148 21.70 -7.20 1.49
N LEU A 149 21.14 -6.76 2.62
CA LEU A 149 20.00 -7.40 3.25
C LEU A 149 18.75 -6.58 2.94
N HIS A 150 17.85 -7.16 2.14
CA HIS A 150 16.52 -6.60 1.94
C HIS A 150 15.51 -7.38 2.77
N VAL A 151 14.69 -6.63 3.49
CA VAL A 151 13.70 -7.17 4.42
C VAL A 151 12.31 -6.83 3.91
N ALA A 152 11.40 -7.79 4.01
CA ALA A 152 9.97 -7.59 3.83
C ALA A 152 9.23 -7.96 5.11
N LEU A 153 8.12 -7.27 5.33
CA LEU A 153 7.27 -7.36 6.50
C LEU A 153 6.00 -8.14 6.17
N TYR A 154 5.54 -8.97 7.11
CA TYR A 154 4.18 -9.52 7.11
C TYR A 154 3.29 -8.58 7.93
N PRO A 155 2.41 -7.77 7.31
CA PRO A 155 1.65 -6.74 8.02
C PRO A 155 0.51 -7.30 8.88
N MET A 156 0.04 -8.51 8.59
CA MET A 156 -1.07 -9.14 9.29
C MET A 156 -0.61 -9.96 10.50
N PHE A 157 -1.23 -9.72 11.65
CA PHE A 157 -1.02 -10.45 12.89
C PHE A 157 -1.80 -11.79 12.92
N PRO A 158 -1.46 -12.72 13.82
CA PRO A 158 -2.14 -14.01 13.95
C PRO A 158 -3.65 -13.96 14.25
N ASP A 159 -4.14 -12.82 14.75
CA ASP A 159 -5.54 -12.56 15.10
C ASP A 159 -6.28 -11.77 14.02
N ASP A 160 -5.78 -11.79 12.78
CA ASP A 160 -6.36 -11.13 11.60
C ASP A 160 -6.43 -9.59 11.70
N THR A 161 -5.62 -9.02 12.59
CA THR A 161 -5.46 -7.56 12.72
C THR A 161 -4.21 -7.05 11.97
N THR A 162 -4.12 -5.73 11.80
CA THR A 162 -2.96 -5.02 11.25
C THR A 162 -2.81 -3.65 11.93
N GLN A 163 -1.61 -3.08 11.88
CA GLN A 163 -1.34 -1.71 12.35
C GLN A 163 -0.90 -0.77 11.22
N LEU A 164 -0.91 -1.27 9.98
CA LEU A 164 -0.70 -0.46 8.80
C LEU A 164 -1.57 -0.92 7.63
N LEU A 165 -1.72 -0.03 6.67
CA LEU A 165 -2.23 -0.30 5.34
C LEU A 165 -1.25 0.29 4.34
N ALA A 166 -0.87 -0.46 3.31
CA ALA A 166 -0.15 0.08 2.16
C ALA A 166 -0.96 -0.11 0.88
N CYS A 167 -0.97 0.91 0.04
CA CYS A 167 -1.52 0.85 -1.31
C CYS A 167 -0.38 0.89 -2.31
N ASP A 168 -0.29 -0.13 -3.15
CA ASP A 168 0.80 -0.34 -4.10
C ASP A 168 0.41 0.16 -5.49
N PHE A 169 1.29 0.96 -6.08
CA PHE A 169 1.14 1.55 -7.40
C PHE A 169 2.39 1.24 -8.23
N ASP A 170 2.25 0.44 -9.26
CA ASP A 170 3.33 0.03 -10.18
C ASP A 170 2.94 0.37 -11.64
N ASP A 171 3.86 0.14 -12.58
CA ASP A 171 3.65 0.34 -14.03
C ASP A 171 3.47 1.81 -14.48
N LYS A 172 2.73 2.04 -15.56
CA LYS A 172 2.62 3.38 -16.18
C LYS A 172 1.81 4.31 -15.29
N ASP A 173 2.18 5.59 -15.32
CA ASP A 173 1.46 6.67 -14.64
C ASP A 173 1.34 6.53 -13.10
N TRP A 174 2.14 5.66 -12.47
CA TRP A 174 2.14 5.45 -11.02
C TRP A 174 2.28 6.73 -10.20
N GLN A 175 3.03 7.71 -10.71
CA GLN A 175 3.20 9.01 -10.06
C GLN A 175 1.89 9.77 -9.97
N GLY A 176 1.13 9.77 -11.07
CA GLY A 176 -0.17 10.41 -11.13
C GLY A 176 -1.13 9.68 -10.19
N ASP A 177 -1.25 8.37 -10.32
CA ASP A 177 -2.23 7.58 -9.59
C ASP A 177 -1.98 7.58 -8.08
N ALA A 178 -0.72 7.41 -7.65
CA ALA A 178 -0.35 7.54 -6.25
C ALA A 178 -0.64 8.95 -5.72
N ALA A 179 -0.39 10.01 -6.50
CA ALA A 179 -0.68 11.38 -6.09
C ALA A 179 -2.19 11.64 -5.94
N ALA A 180 -3.04 11.06 -6.79
CA ALA A 180 -4.49 11.12 -6.61
C ALA A 180 -4.95 10.40 -5.35
N TYR A 181 -4.39 9.22 -5.08
CA TYR A 181 -4.71 8.50 -3.86
C TYR A 181 -4.31 9.29 -2.61
N VAL A 182 -3.12 9.90 -2.59
CA VAL A 182 -2.67 10.79 -1.50
C VAL A 182 -3.60 12.01 -1.35
N ALA A 183 -4.07 12.60 -2.45
CA ALA A 183 -5.02 13.71 -2.40
C ALA A 183 -6.35 13.28 -1.77
N ALA A 184 -6.91 12.13 -2.18
CA ALA A 184 -8.12 11.58 -1.59
C ALA A 184 -7.97 11.27 -0.09
N CYS A 185 -6.81 10.75 0.33
CA CYS A 185 -6.48 10.55 1.74
C CYS A 185 -6.46 11.88 2.50
N THR A 186 -5.80 12.89 1.93
CA THR A 186 -5.68 14.23 2.53
C THR A 186 -7.06 14.86 2.72
N GLU A 187 -7.92 14.80 1.70
CA GLU A 187 -9.31 15.29 1.77
C GLU A 187 -10.19 14.51 2.76
N ALA A 188 -9.85 13.25 3.02
CA ALA A 188 -10.50 12.43 4.04
C ALA A 188 -9.96 12.69 5.45
N GLY A 189 -8.93 13.52 5.60
CA GLY A 189 -8.24 13.75 6.87
C GLY A 189 -7.42 12.54 7.33
N VAL A 190 -7.01 11.66 6.41
CA VAL A 190 -6.21 10.47 6.69
C VAL A 190 -4.73 10.78 6.40
N PRO A 191 -3.85 10.81 7.43
CA PRO A 191 -2.43 11.02 7.22
C PRO A 191 -1.79 9.85 6.48
N THR A 192 -0.94 10.14 5.49
CA THR A 192 -0.24 9.14 4.68
C THR A 192 1.25 9.44 4.56
N LEU A 193 2.05 8.39 4.38
CA LEU A 193 3.43 8.47 3.92
C LEU A 193 3.51 7.89 2.51
N ALA A 194 3.96 8.67 1.54
CA ALA A 194 4.24 8.18 0.18
C ALA A 194 5.73 7.91 0.01
N GLU A 195 6.06 6.74 -0.56
CA GLU A 195 7.42 6.26 -0.79
C GLU A 195 7.54 5.75 -2.22
N VAL A 196 8.60 6.14 -2.93
CA VAL A 196 8.94 5.53 -4.23
C VAL A 196 9.60 4.17 -3.97
N SER A 197 9.06 3.13 -4.61
CA SER A 197 9.53 1.76 -4.42
C SER A 197 11.01 1.61 -4.85
N ARG A 198 11.66 0.55 -4.36
CA ARG A 198 13.09 0.30 -4.63
C ARG A 198 13.42 0.21 -6.13
N SER A 199 12.49 -0.27 -6.97
CA SER A 199 12.70 -0.35 -8.43
C SER A 199 12.73 1.04 -9.09
N GLY A 200 12.17 2.06 -8.41
CA GLY A 200 11.94 3.39 -8.98
C GLY A 200 10.80 3.44 -9.99
N ALA A 201 10.09 2.32 -10.18
CA ALA A 201 9.02 2.15 -11.17
C ALA A 201 7.63 2.02 -10.53
N GLY A 202 7.51 2.41 -9.25
CA GLY A 202 6.27 2.40 -8.51
C GLY A 202 6.38 3.16 -7.19
N ALA A 203 5.30 3.16 -6.43
CA ALA A 203 5.21 3.79 -5.12
C ALA A 203 4.27 3.03 -4.19
N HIS A 204 4.59 3.06 -2.91
CA HIS A 204 3.69 2.66 -1.84
C HIS A 204 3.16 3.89 -1.12
N VAL A 205 1.85 3.92 -0.88
CA VAL A 205 1.21 4.90 0.00
C VAL A 205 0.79 4.21 1.28
N TRP A 206 1.43 4.58 2.39
CA TRP A 206 1.29 3.97 3.70
C TRP A 206 0.34 4.78 4.60
N ILE A 207 -0.54 4.09 5.31
CA ILE A 207 -1.39 4.58 6.40
C ILE A 207 -1.04 3.78 7.65
N PHE A 208 -0.88 4.46 8.77
CA PHE A 208 -0.49 3.85 10.05
C PHE A 208 -1.61 4.02 11.08
N PHE A 209 -1.90 2.95 11.81
CA PHE A 209 -2.88 2.93 12.89
C PHE A 209 -2.16 2.95 14.24
N THR A 210 -2.69 3.70 15.20
CA THR A 210 -2.12 3.80 16.56
C THR A 210 -2.38 2.56 17.42
N ALA A 211 -3.26 1.68 16.97
CA ALA A 211 -3.58 0.39 17.59
C ALA A 211 -3.93 -0.63 16.50
N ALA A 212 -3.89 -1.91 16.84
CA ALA A 212 -4.28 -2.97 15.93
C ALA A 212 -5.77 -2.84 15.56
N VAL A 213 -6.05 -2.88 14.25
CA VAL A 213 -7.40 -2.87 13.68
C VAL A 213 -7.63 -4.14 12.86
N PRO A 214 -8.87 -4.62 12.71
CA PRO A 214 -9.15 -5.73 11.80
C PRO A 214 -8.63 -5.44 10.39
N ALA A 215 -7.96 -6.40 9.76
CA ALA A 215 -7.42 -6.22 8.42
C ALA A 215 -8.51 -5.91 7.39
N SER A 216 -9.70 -6.50 7.56
CA SER A 216 -10.89 -6.19 6.77
C SER A 216 -11.30 -4.71 6.84
N LEU A 217 -11.24 -4.11 8.03
CA LEU A 217 -11.55 -2.70 8.23
C LEU A 217 -10.49 -1.79 7.58
N ALA A 218 -9.21 -2.11 7.75
CA ALA A 218 -8.13 -1.39 7.09
C ALA A 218 -8.28 -1.43 5.56
N ARG A 219 -8.57 -2.61 4.98
CA ARG A 219 -8.79 -2.76 3.54
C ARG A 219 -10.05 -2.02 3.06
N ALA A 220 -11.13 -2.04 3.83
CA ALA A 220 -12.35 -1.29 3.51
C ALA A 220 -12.07 0.23 3.46
N LEU A 221 -11.30 0.77 4.41
CA LEU A 221 -10.80 2.14 4.36
C LEU A 221 -10.00 2.40 3.07
N GLY A 222 -9.04 1.52 2.77
CA GLY A 222 -8.20 1.63 1.57
C GLY A 222 -9.00 1.68 0.27
N MET A 223 -9.98 0.77 0.13
CA MET A 223 -10.87 0.70 -1.03
C MET A 223 -11.79 1.92 -1.14
N ALA A 224 -12.32 2.42 -0.01
CA ALA A 224 -13.12 3.64 -0.01
C ALA A 224 -12.29 4.86 -0.47
N LEU A 225 -11.03 4.95 -0.05
CA LEU A 225 -10.11 6.01 -0.49
C LEU A 225 -9.74 5.87 -1.98
N LEU A 226 -9.55 4.65 -2.47
CA LEU A 226 -9.32 4.39 -3.91
C LEU A 226 -10.52 4.85 -4.73
N ARG A 227 -11.74 4.53 -4.27
CA ARG A 227 -12.96 4.97 -4.93
C ARG A 227 -13.07 6.50 -4.98
N ARG A 228 -12.79 7.18 -3.86
CA ARG A 228 -12.76 8.64 -3.82
C ARG A 228 -11.72 9.23 -4.79
N ALA A 229 -10.55 8.62 -4.89
CA ALA A 229 -9.51 9.05 -5.83
C ALA A 229 -9.93 8.90 -7.30
N ILE A 230 -10.65 7.82 -7.64
CA ILE A 230 -11.23 7.60 -8.97
C ILE A 230 -12.34 8.62 -9.26
N ASP A 231 -13.26 8.83 -8.32
CA ASP A 231 -14.37 9.77 -8.48
C ASP A 231 -13.87 11.21 -8.64
N ALA A 232 -12.79 11.60 -7.93
CA ALA A 232 -12.16 12.92 -8.06
C ALA A 232 -11.43 13.14 -9.40
N ARG A 233 -11.19 12.08 -10.19
CA ARG A 233 -10.59 12.13 -11.52
C ARG A 233 -11.61 11.93 -12.64
N ASP A 234 -12.84 12.40 -12.42
CA ASP A 234 -13.94 12.26 -13.38
C ASP A 234 -14.16 10.78 -13.81
N GLY A 235 -13.90 9.84 -12.88
CA GLY A 235 -14.07 8.40 -13.13
C GLY A 235 -12.91 7.72 -13.87
N MET A 236 -11.79 8.41 -14.14
CA MET A 236 -10.60 7.76 -14.70
C MET A 236 -10.04 6.72 -13.73
N SER A 237 -9.77 5.51 -14.24
CA SER A 237 -9.22 4.42 -13.44
C SER A 237 -7.79 4.72 -12.98
N LEU A 238 -7.45 4.28 -11.78
CA LEU A 238 -6.07 4.21 -11.31
C LEU A 238 -5.42 2.94 -11.89
N ALA A 239 -5.00 3.00 -13.15
CA ALA A 239 -4.51 1.85 -13.89
C ALA A 239 -3.22 1.26 -13.30
N SER A 240 -2.48 2.08 -12.55
CA SER A 240 -1.24 1.69 -11.91
C SER A 240 -1.45 0.97 -10.58
N TYR A 241 -2.67 0.91 -10.04
CA TYR A 241 -2.96 0.24 -8.76
C TYR A 241 -2.80 -1.28 -8.89
N ASP A 242 -1.93 -1.89 -8.08
CA ASP A 242 -1.78 -3.36 -8.00
C ASP A 242 -2.65 -3.94 -6.89
N ARG A 243 -2.34 -3.60 -5.62
CA ARG A 243 -3.05 -4.16 -4.47
C ARG A 243 -2.90 -3.35 -3.18
N LEU A 244 -3.72 -3.73 -2.19
CA LEU A 244 -3.56 -3.31 -0.79
C LEU A 244 -2.77 -4.36 0.01
N PHE A 245 -2.03 -3.90 1.01
CA PHE A 245 -1.37 -4.73 2.02
C PHE A 245 -1.81 -4.34 3.43
N PRO A 246 -2.34 -5.27 4.27
CA PRO A 246 -2.59 -6.69 3.96
C PRO A 246 -3.55 -6.90 2.77
N ALA A 247 -3.31 -7.95 1.97
CA ALA A 247 -4.11 -8.23 0.77
C ALA A 247 -5.29 -9.18 1.02
N GLN A 248 -5.42 -9.70 2.23
CA GLN A 248 -6.52 -10.58 2.66
C GLN A 248 -7.16 -10.04 3.95
N ASP A 249 -8.37 -10.51 4.28
CA ASP A 249 -9.08 -10.14 5.51
C ASP A 249 -8.72 -11.05 6.69
N PHE A 250 -8.40 -12.31 6.39
CA PHE A 250 -8.10 -13.35 7.36
C PHE A 250 -6.88 -14.14 6.91
N LEU A 251 -6.06 -14.59 7.85
CA LEU A 251 -4.96 -15.50 7.59
C LEU A 251 -5.50 -16.87 7.15
N PRO A 252 -4.76 -17.57 6.27
CA PRO A 252 -5.13 -18.93 5.91
C PRO A 252 -5.03 -19.88 7.11
N THR A 253 -6.10 -20.61 7.42
CA THR A 253 -6.18 -21.52 8.57
C THR A 253 -5.42 -22.84 8.38
N HIS A 254 -5.21 -23.26 7.13
CA HIS A 254 -4.60 -24.56 6.81
C HIS A 254 -3.34 -24.46 5.95
N SER A 255 -2.79 -23.25 5.77
CA SER A 255 -1.55 -23.06 5.03
C SER A 255 -0.34 -23.51 5.84
N LYS A 256 0.65 -24.07 5.14
CA LYS A 256 1.93 -24.47 5.70
C LYS A 256 3.02 -23.50 5.25
N GLY A 257 4.12 -23.45 5.99
CA GLY A 257 5.28 -22.66 5.66
C GLY A 257 4.99 -21.17 5.59
N GLY A 258 5.69 -20.46 4.70
CA GLY A 258 5.55 -19.01 4.57
C GLY A 258 4.14 -18.50 4.26
N ALA A 259 3.31 -19.31 3.60
CA ALA A 259 1.94 -18.92 3.25
C ALA A 259 1.05 -18.69 4.48
N ARG A 260 1.37 -19.29 5.64
CA ARG A 260 0.62 -19.12 6.89
C ARG A 260 0.75 -17.72 7.49
N PHE A 261 1.73 -16.94 7.04
CA PHE A 261 1.96 -15.57 7.50
C PHE A 261 1.23 -14.53 6.64
N GLY A 262 0.54 -14.98 5.57
CA GLY A 262 -0.14 -14.11 4.62
C GLY A 262 0.80 -13.43 3.64
N ASN A 263 0.27 -12.43 2.92
CA ASN A 263 1.06 -11.62 2.00
C ASN A 263 2.12 -10.78 2.74
N LEU A 264 3.24 -10.51 2.05
CA LEU A 264 4.35 -9.69 2.53
C LEU A 264 4.50 -8.45 1.66
N ILE A 265 5.05 -7.38 2.25
CA ILE A 265 5.43 -6.16 1.54
C ILE A 265 6.89 -5.81 1.85
N ALA A 266 7.66 -5.39 0.85
CA ALA A 266 9.04 -4.96 1.05
C ALA A 266 9.08 -3.74 1.97
N LEU A 267 9.99 -3.73 2.94
CA LEU A 267 10.18 -2.55 3.78
C LEU A 267 10.83 -1.42 2.96
N PRO A 268 10.41 -0.17 3.17
CA PRO A 268 10.92 0.98 2.42
C PRO A 268 12.37 1.28 2.77
N LEU A 269 12.97 2.17 1.97
CA LEU A 269 14.32 2.74 2.20
C LEU A 269 15.46 1.71 2.25
N GLY A 270 15.25 0.50 1.73
CA GLY A 270 16.37 -0.39 1.38
C GLY A 270 17.27 0.30 0.35
N SER A 271 18.57 -0.01 0.31
CA SER A 271 19.43 0.68 -0.66
C SER A 271 18.89 0.41 -2.07
N PRO A 272 18.84 1.45 -2.92
CA PRO A 272 18.35 1.28 -4.28
C PRO A 272 19.24 0.28 -5.00
N ALA A 273 18.62 -0.56 -5.84
CA ALA A 273 19.38 -1.38 -6.78
C ALA A 273 20.32 -0.47 -7.60
N PRO A 274 21.49 -0.96 -8.06
CA PRO A 274 22.36 -0.17 -8.92
C PRO A 274 21.55 0.40 -10.08
N ARG A 275 21.45 1.73 -10.13
CA ARG A 275 20.72 2.42 -11.20
C ARG A 275 21.27 1.97 -12.55
N ALA A 276 20.40 1.49 -13.44
CA ALA A 276 20.62 1.72 -14.85
C ALA A 276 20.69 3.26 -15.03
N PRO A 277 21.63 3.79 -15.82
CA PRO A 277 21.70 5.22 -16.02
C PRO A 277 20.36 5.68 -16.61
N HIS A 278 19.94 6.90 -16.23
CA HIS A 278 18.75 7.63 -16.68
C HIS A 278 17.52 7.54 -15.77
N SER A 279 17.00 8.74 -15.44
CA SER A 279 15.74 9.06 -14.74
C SER A 279 15.80 9.24 -13.22
N SER A 280 16.21 10.44 -12.81
CA SER A 280 15.85 11.03 -11.51
C SER A 280 14.50 11.75 -11.65
N ALA A 281 13.44 11.20 -11.08
CA ALA A 281 12.17 11.90 -10.91
C ALA A 281 11.93 12.14 -9.41
N THR A 282 12.06 13.40 -8.99
CA THR A 282 11.66 13.86 -7.66
C THR A 282 10.20 14.33 -7.78
N LEU A 283 9.27 13.72 -7.04
CA LEU A 283 7.92 14.27 -6.90
C LEU A 283 8.03 15.70 -6.33
N PRO A 284 7.29 16.69 -6.86
CA PRO A 284 7.46 18.08 -6.46
C PRO A 284 7.06 18.27 -4.98
N PRO A 285 7.85 19.02 -4.19
CA PRO A 285 7.44 19.37 -2.84
C PRO A 285 6.20 20.27 -2.90
N GLY A 286 5.19 19.92 -2.10
CA GLY A 286 4.06 20.80 -1.81
C GLY A 286 4.56 22.20 -1.45
N ARG A 287 3.88 23.21 -2.01
CA ARG A 287 4.23 24.63 -1.91
C ARG A 287 4.60 25.00 -0.46
N ARG A 288 5.86 25.38 -0.26
CA ARG A 288 6.31 26.12 0.93
C ARG A 288 5.54 27.44 0.98
N THR A 289 4.58 27.56 1.88
CA THR A 289 4.10 28.87 2.32
C THR A 289 5.27 29.59 2.97
N ARG A 290 5.63 30.75 2.41
CA ARG A 290 6.62 31.66 2.98
C ARG A 290 6.23 31.97 4.43
N THR A 291 7.10 31.60 5.37
CA THR A 291 7.16 32.22 6.69
C THR A 291 7.53 33.69 6.49
N SER A 292 6.53 34.56 6.55
CA SER A 292 6.74 35.99 6.78
C SER A 292 7.24 36.14 8.21
N SER A 293 8.51 36.47 8.34
CA SER A 293 9.15 36.93 9.56
C SER A 293 8.41 38.16 10.11
N LEU A 294 7.61 37.95 11.15
CA LEU A 294 7.11 39.02 12.02
C LEU A 294 8.25 39.40 12.97
N THR A 295 8.94 40.48 12.62
CA THR A 295 9.82 41.21 13.54
C THR A 295 8.96 41.90 14.59
N CYS A 296 9.03 41.44 15.83
CA CYS A 296 8.45 42.13 16.97
C CYS A 296 9.31 43.37 17.26
N ARG A 297 8.81 44.55 16.89
CA ARG A 297 9.34 45.84 17.37
C ARG A 297 8.85 46.03 18.81
N THR A 298 9.80 46.14 19.74
CA THR A 298 9.56 46.69 21.07
C THR A 298 9.22 48.19 20.95
N PRO A 299 8.14 48.69 21.55
CA PRO A 299 7.98 50.13 21.76
C PRO A 299 8.75 50.57 23.02
N ASN A 300 9.47 51.68 22.88
CA ASN A 300 9.99 52.49 23.98
C ASN A 300 8.85 52.86 24.95
N VAL A 301 9.02 52.56 26.24
CA VAL A 301 9.19 53.52 27.36
C VAL A 301 9.99 52.82 28.45
#